data_AF-A0A8B6CTW8-F1
#
_entry.id   AF-A0A8B6CTW8-F1
#
_cell.length_a   1.000
_cell.length_b   1.000
_cell.length_c   1.000
_cell.angle_alpha   90.00
_cell.angle_beta   90.00
_cell.angle_gamma   90.00
#
_symmetry.space_group_name_H-M   'P 1'
#
loop_
_entity.id
_entity.type
_entity.pdbx_description
1 polymer ?
#
loop_
_entity_poly.entity_id
_entity_poly.type
_entity_poly.pdbx_seq_one_letter_code
_entity_poly.pdbx_strand_id
1 'polypeptide(L)'
;MDNSSSHVYVVTISNLSEHKNEDALRSSIGNLFTKCLRIPITTNDINIIRSQGKKAAIIYLQSLEAAQHAQCVQNNIATRAGRQNLRYNFLQLADVGVNIIVDVKPESNEQHDTCYFQGDKIGSESRNREFKRGGGNYAYEHLKKDVGVYVCAFLNSEEEGTLFIGVNDDGIVEGIKCEHWKEDKIRRDFIDSAIKTIKPDMFPKNYTVKFTPVCDENKRIIEQKLEEEKKIIEQQMKEEQITLKQKMEQEKEILEQKMEQEKTIAEQKIRTMEKREKNFKQHIYDLKKDIQKFKEQHNTTTADKAALEQRITVNEQEKIELARRAEELENEKMRLEHQIEYTKTEVEQSKTMSSGVDEDRKLLEQHVEDMYLKKNLEDIEPHERMRLEKQTNGRQNLQKKTKEKQ
;
A
#
# COMPACT_ATOMS: atom_id res chain seq x y z
N MET A 1 51.32 42.27 91.17
CA MET A 1 50.53 41.04 90.96
C MET A 1 50.09 41.07 89.51
N ASP A 2 50.74 40.27 88.68
CA ASP A 2 50.65 40.41 87.24
C ASP A 2 49.52 39.56 86.69
N ASN A 3 48.38 40.21 86.41
CA ASN A 3 47.29 39.61 85.64
C ASN A 3 47.65 39.57 84.14
N SER A 4 48.71 38.83 83.81
CA SER A 4 49.11 38.48 82.45
C SER A 4 48.14 37.44 81.89
N SER A 5 46.94 37.89 81.53
CA SER A 5 45.88 37.05 80.95
C SER A 5 46.33 36.48 79.61
N SER A 6 46.88 35.26 79.65
CA SER A 6 47.24 34.50 78.46
C SER A 6 45.98 34.14 77.71
N HIS A 7 45.77 34.74 76.54
CA HIS A 7 44.71 34.32 75.63
C HIS A 7 45.28 33.38 74.57
N VAL A 8 44.40 32.58 73.98
CA VAL A 8 44.76 31.50 73.06
C VAL A 8 43.99 31.68 71.74
N TYR A 9 44.71 31.83 70.64
CA TYR A 9 44.08 31.79 69.31
C TYR A 9 43.87 30.34 68.90
N VAL A 10 42.64 30.00 68.51
CA VAL A 10 42.28 28.69 67.97
C VAL A 10 42.12 28.82 66.46
N VAL A 11 43.04 28.23 65.70
CA VAL A 11 43.00 28.20 64.23
C VAL A 11 42.77 26.77 63.76
N THR A 12 41.60 26.50 63.21
CA THR A 12 41.27 25.21 62.59
C THR A 12 41.76 25.20 61.15
N ILE A 13 42.62 24.26 60.78
CA ILE A 13 43.05 24.05 59.38
C ILE A 13 42.53 22.70 58.89
N SER A 14 41.74 22.75 57.82
CA SER A 14 41.23 21.59 57.07
C SER A 14 42.22 21.14 55.98
N ASN A 15 41.99 19.96 55.41
CA ASN A 15 42.74 19.40 54.27
C ASN A 15 44.28 19.31 54.47
N LEU A 16 44.71 19.11 55.72
CA LEU A 16 46.10 18.79 56.03
C LEU A 16 46.47 17.40 55.53
N SER A 17 47.41 17.35 54.57
CA SER A 17 48.01 16.12 54.07
C SER A 17 48.77 15.39 55.17
N GLU A 18 48.48 14.10 55.37
CA GLU A 18 48.97 13.29 56.50
C GLU A 18 50.51 13.28 56.60
N HIS A 19 51.21 13.28 55.46
CA HIS A 19 52.67 13.19 55.34
C HIS A 19 53.45 14.49 55.63
N LYS A 20 52.82 15.61 56.03
CA LYS A 20 53.57 16.84 56.36
C LYS A 20 54.23 16.72 57.73
N ASN A 21 55.56 16.88 57.75
CA ASN A 21 56.36 17.07 58.97
C ASN A 21 55.79 18.24 59.78
N GLU A 22 55.61 18.05 61.08
CA GLU A 22 55.06 19.07 61.97
C GLU A 22 55.98 20.27 62.12
N ASP A 23 57.31 20.10 62.09
CA ASP A 23 58.26 21.21 62.17
C ASP A 23 58.12 22.17 60.98
N ALA A 24 57.85 21.62 59.79
CA ALA A 24 57.59 22.41 58.60
C ALA A 24 56.25 23.17 58.73
N LEU A 25 55.21 22.52 59.27
CA LEU A 25 53.92 23.16 59.53
C LEU A 25 54.03 24.29 60.57
N ARG A 26 54.68 24.04 61.71
CA ARG A 26 55.00 25.05 62.74
C ARG A 26 55.80 26.21 62.14
N SER A 27 56.78 25.91 61.28
CA SER A 27 57.58 26.92 60.57
C SER A 27 56.72 27.79 59.64
N SER A 28 55.84 27.20 58.82
CA SER A 28 54.94 27.97 57.94
C SER A 28 53.95 28.84 58.73
N ILE A 29 53.41 28.33 59.85
CA ILE A 29 52.52 29.10 60.75
C ILE A 29 53.28 30.27 61.41
N GLY A 30 54.48 30.02 61.94
CA GLY A 30 55.33 31.08 62.53
C GLY A 30 55.69 32.17 61.50
N ASN A 31 56.00 31.78 60.26
CA ASN A 31 56.20 32.72 59.16
C ASN A 31 54.92 33.53 58.85
N LEU A 32 53.74 32.91 58.80
CA LEU A 32 52.46 33.60 58.56
C LEU A 32 52.22 34.69 59.61
N PHE A 33 52.31 34.34 60.90
CA PHE A 33 52.03 35.29 61.97
C PHE A 33 53.09 36.39 62.06
N THR A 34 54.38 36.03 62.07
CA THR A 34 55.45 37.03 62.28
C THR A 34 55.73 37.88 61.04
N LYS A 35 55.62 37.37 59.81
CA LYS A 35 55.89 38.15 58.59
C LYS A 35 54.65 38.81 58.00
N CYS A 36 53.49 38.15 58.05
CA CYS A 36 52.28 38.62 57.34
C CYS A 36 51.33 39.39 58.28
N LEU A 37 51.11 38.87 59.49
CA LEU A 37 50.29 39.55 60.51
C LEU A 37 51.11 40.49 61.42
N ARG A 38 52.45 40.44 61.36
CA ARG A 38 53.39 41.17 62.24
C ARG A 38 53.21 40.86 63.73
N ILE A 39 52.76 39.65 64.03
CA ILE A 39 52.57 39.14 65.40
C ILE A 39 53.82 38.29 65.74
N PRO A 40 54.68 38.73 66.69
CA PRO A 40 55.86 37.98 67.09
C PRO A 40 55.45 36.69 67.82
N ILE A 41 55.60 35.55 67.15
CA ILE A 41 55.54 34.22 67.75
C ILE A 41 56.75 33.40 67.33
N THR A 42 57.19 32.52 68.22
CA THR A 42 58.18 31.48 67.95
C THR A 42 57.48 30.17 67.57
N THR A 43 58.23 29.17 67.11
CA THR A 43 57.71 27.81 66.89
C THR A 43 57.30 27.08 68.18
N ASN A 44 57.68 27.61 69.34
CA ASN A 44 57.35 27.03 70.65
C ASN A 44 55.97 27.50 71.15
N ASP A 45 55.50 28.65 70.67
CA ASP A 45 54.19 29.21 70.99
C ASP A 45 53.05 28.52 70.20
N ILE A 46 53.40 27.59 69.30
CA ILE A 46 52.51 26.91 68.34
C ILE A 46 52.29 25.46 68.79
N ASN A 47 51.14 25.19 69.42
CA ASN A 47 50.72 23.85 69.78
C ASN A 47 49.73 23.31 68.74
N ILE A 48 49.99 22.13 68.16
CA ILE A 48 49.19 21.55 67.06
C ILE A 48 48.54 20.25 67.53
N ILE A 49 47.21 20.22 67.61
CA ILE A 49 46.44 19.01 67.95
C ILE A 49 45.81 18.46 66.67
N ARG A 50 46.35 17.36 66.14
CA ARG A 50 45.74 16.59 65.05
C ARG A 50 44.63 15.69 65.61
N SER A 51 43.45 15.69 65.00
CA SER A 51 42.39 14.75 65.37
C SER A 51 42.61 13.42 64.66
N GLN A 52 42.73 12.31 65.41
CA GLN A 52 42.99 10.99 64.82
C GLN A 52 41.91 10.62 63.79
N GLY A 53 42.33 10.18 62.61
CA GLY A 53 41.44 9.82 61.51
C GLY A 53 40.77 10.99 60.77
N LYS A 54 41.16 12.26 61.03
CA LYS A 54 40.64 13.44 60.31
C LYS A 54 41.77 14.26 59.70
N LYS A 55 41.57 14.76 58.47
CA LYS A 55 42.49 15.68 57.77
C LYS A 55 42.43 17.12 58.32
N ALA A 56 42.33 17.27 59.63
CA ALA A 56 42.17 18.55 60.30
C ALA A 56 43.03 18.63 61.57
N ALA A 57 43.63 19.80 61.79
CA ALA A 57 44.33 20.13 63.02
C ALA A 57 43.77 21.41 63.64
N ILE A 58 43.75 21.43 64.97
CA ILE A 58 43.47 22.61 65.77
C ILE A 58 44.81 23.15 66.24
N ILE A 59 45.13 24.37 65.84
CA ILE A 59 46.35 25.07 66.24
C ILE A 59 46.00 26.05 67.34
N TYR A 60 46.72 25.95 68.45
CA TYR A 60 46.62 26.83 69.61
C TYR A 60 47.88 27.71 69.65
N LEU A 61 47.69 29.02 69.56
CA LEU A 61 48.76 30.00 69.67
C LEU A 61 48.68 30.72 71.01
N GLN A 62 49.72 30.59 71.84
CA GLN A 62 49.84 31.30 73.10
C GLN A 62 50.51 32.66 72.88
N SER A 63 49.92 33.74 73.37
CA SER A 63 50.42 35.11 73.14
C SER A 63 50.25 35.97 74.39
N LEU A 64 51.35 36.58 74.86
CA LEU A 64 51.35 37.47 76.02
C LEU A 64 50.59 38.78 75.77
N GLU A 65 50.57 39.29 74.54
CA GLU A 65 49.98 40.60 74.18
C GLU A 65 48.69 40.47 73.32
N ALA A 66 47.91 39.41 73.58
CA ALA A 66 46.84 38.97 72.68
C ALA A 66 45.73 40.00 72.39
N ALA A 67 45.49 40.98 73.27
CA ALA A 67 44.52 42.05 72.99
C ALA A 67 44.96 42.92 71.78
N GLN A 68 46.24 43.29 71.72
CA GLN A 68 46.80 44.09 70.63
C GLN A 68 46.92 43.26 69.34
N HIS A 69 47.37 42.02 69.48
CA HIS A 69 47.48 41.08 68.36
C HIS A 69 46.10 40.74 67.74
N ALA A 70 45.04 40.61 68.55
CA ALA A 70 43.68 40.37 68.03
C ALA A 70 43.19 41.56 67.19
N GLN A 71 43.40 42.80 67.66
CA GLN A 71 43.08 44.00 66.88
C GLN A 71 43.92 44.06 65.58
N CYS A 72 45.19 43.64 65.62
CA CYS A 72 46.03 43.57 64.42
C CYS A 72 45.48 42.57 63.39
N VAL A 73 45.04 41.37 63.81
CA VAL A 73 44.38 40.40 62.93
C VAL A 73 43.10 41.00 62.33
N GLN A 74 42.23 41.59 63.14
CA GLN A 74 40.98 42.20 62.68
C GLN A 74 41.23 43.31 61.65
N ASN A 75 42.19 44.21 61.90
CA ASN A 75 42.53 45.30 60.98
C ASN A 75 43.07 44.78 59.64
N ASN A 76 43.87 43.71 59.65
CA ASN A 76 44.35 43.06 58.42
C ASN A 76 43.22 42.34 57.66
N ILE A 77 42.27 41.70 58.36
CA ILE A 77 41.12 41.05 57.71
C ILE A 77 40.09 42.07 57.19
N ALA A 78 39.96 43.24 57.81
CA ALA A 78 38.99 44.27 57.41
C ALA A 78 39.28 44.90 56.04
N THR A 79 40.55 45.04 55.63
CA THR A 79 40.93 45.73 54.38
C THR A 79 41.10 44.78 53.19
N ARG A 80 40.78 45.22 51.96
CA ARG A 80 40.99 44.43 50.72
C ARG A 80 42.47 44.04 50.54
N ALA A 81 43.39 44.96 50.83
CA ALA A 81 44.83 44.74 50.74
C ALA A 81 45.34 43.73 51.78
N GLY A 82 44.90 43.80 53.04
CA GLY A 82 45.27 42.82 54.06
C GLY A 82 44.72 41.42 53.75
N ARG A 83 43.48 41.30 53.24
CA ARG A 83 42.94 40.03 52.72
C ARG A 83 43.75 39.47 51.54
N GLN A 84 44.28 40.33 50.65
CA GLN A 84 45.18 39.91 49.57
C GLN A 84 46.53 39.40 50.12
N ASN A 85 47.15 40.12 51.06
CA ASN A 85 48.42 39.69 51.69
C ASN A 85 48.30 38.36 52.44
N LEU A 86 47.14 38.10 53.05
CA LEU A 86 46.83 36.79 53.66
C LEU A 86 46.70 35.70 52.61
N ARG A 87 45.94 35.91 51.52
CA ARG A 87 45.81 34.95 50.40
C ARG A 87 47.16 34.51 49.83
N TYR A 88 48.15 35.41 49.72
CA TYR A 88 49.48 35.11 49.17
C TYR A 88 50.28 34.04 49.92
N ASN A 89 49.94 33.70 51.18
CA ASN A 89 50.76 32.83 52.02
C ASN A 89 50.17 31.44 52.31
N PHE A 90 48.95 31.14 51.83
CA PHE A 90 48.35 29.79 51.96
C PHE A 90 48.85 28.78 50.92
N LEU A 91 49.67 29.21 49.94
CA LEU A 91 50.25 28.41 48.84
C LEU A 91 51.14 27.21 49.25
N GLN A 92 51.26 26.88 50.54
CA GLN A 92 51.93 25.67 51.04
C GLN A 92 50.97 24.65 51.68
N LEU A 93 49.68 24.94 51.86
CA LEU A 93 48.78 24.19 52.76
C LEU A 93 47.41 23.79 52.18
N ALA A 94 47.35 23.46 50.89
CA ALA A 94 46.26 22.66 50.32
C ALA A 94 46.79 21.65 49.29
N ASP A 95 46.02 20.59 49.05
CA ASP A 95 46.13 19.73 47.87
C ASP A 95 44.73 19.63 47.25
N VAL A 96 44.58 20.04 45.99
CA VAL A 96 43.30 20.56 45.49
C VAL A 96 42.81 19.78 44.27
N GLY A 97 41.95 18.80 44.52
CA GLY A 97 41.14 18.13 43.51
C GLY A 97 39.87 18.91 43.17
N VAL A 98 39.99 20.05 42.49
CA VAL A 98 38.86 20.86 41.98
C VAL A 98 39.07 21.14 40.49
N ASN A 99 37.99 21.24 39.72
CA ASN A 99 38.01 21.67 38.32
C ASN A 99 37.81 23.18 38.23
N ILE A 100 38.63 23.87 37.43
CA ILE A 100 38.55 25.30 37.17
C ILE A 100 38.25 25.49 35.69
N ILE A 101 37.01 25.78 35.36
CA ILE A 101 36.64 26.01 33.96
C ILE A 101 36.99 27.46 33.60
N VAL A 102 37.94 27.69 32.67
CA VAL A 102 38.17 29.02 32.05
C VAL A 102 37.23 29.19 30.84
N ASP A 103 35.94 28.99 31.16
CA ASP A 103 34.65 29.04 30.43
C ASP A 103 33.58 28.89 31.56
N VAL A 104 32.28 29.16 31.52
CA VAL A 104 31.24 29.15 30.47
C VAL A 104 30.14 30.17 30.82
N LYS A 105 29.20 30.39 29.88
CA LYS A 105 27.77 30.72 30.06
C LYS A 105 27.30 31.67 31.19
N PRO A 106 26.60 32.76 30.85
CA PRO A 106 25.49 33.23 31.67
C PRO A 106 24.29 32.25 31.59
N GLU A 107 23.57 32.07 32.71
CA GLU A 107 22.26 31.41 32.74
C GLU A 107 21.15 32.41 32.39
N SER A 108 21.18 32.94 31.17
CA SER A 108 20.09 33.78 30.66
C SER A 108 20.08 33.78 29.12
N ASN A 109 19.09 33.08 28.57
CA ASN A 109 18.44 33.21 27.26
C ASN A 109 19.25 33.53 25.98
N GLU A 110 18.89 32.80 24.93
CA GLU A 110 19.26 32.99 23.52
C GLU A 110 20.69 32.58 23.12
N GLN A 111 20.76 31.79 22.04
CA GLN A 111 21.96 31.07 21.62
C GLN A 111 22.73 31.86 20.56
N HIS A 112 23.95 32.24 20.89
CA HIS A 112 25.01 32.44 19.89
C HIS A 112 26.15 31.46 20.18
N ASP A 113 25.90 30.17 19.98
CA ASP A 113 26.75 29.02 20.38
C ASP A 113 28.16 28.97 19.74
N THR A 114 28.61 30.05 19.07
CA THR A 114 29.93 30.16 18.45
C THR A 114 30.66 31.49 18.74
N CYS A 115 30.01 32.53 19.29
CA CYS A 115 30.62 33.84 19.47
C CYS A 115 29.89 34.76 20.47
N TYR A 116 30.60 35.77 20.97
CA TYR A 116 30.00 36.95 21.63
C TYR A 116 29.96 38.13 20.66
N PHE A 117 29.13 39.16 20.91
CA PHE A 117 29.24 40.45 20.19
C PHE A 117 29.88 41.52 21.06
N GLN A 118 30.61 42.44 20.43
CA GLN A 118 31.20 43.59 21.10
C GLN A 118 30.10 44.54 21.59
N GLY A 119 30.10 44.86 22.88
CA GLY A 119 29.08 45.70 23.53
C GLY A 119 27.96 44.93 24.25
N ASP A 120 27.85 43.61 24.06
CA ASP A 120 26.88 42.80 24.83
C ASP A 120 27.27 42.70 26.31
N LYS A 121 26.26 42.55 27.18
CA LYS A 121 26.45 42.40 28.63
C LYS A 121 26.27 40.94 29.06
N ILE A 122 27.35 40.30 29.51
CA ILE A 122 27.36 38.87 29.90
C ILE A 122 27.05 38.61 31.39
N GLY A 123 26.77 39.66 32.17
CA GLY A 123 26.39 39.54 33.59
C GLY A 123 27.05 40.60 34.47
N SER A 124 27.50 40.17 35.65
CA SER A 124 28.27 40.95 36.63
C SER A 124 29.34 40.05 37.26
N GLU A 125 30.42 40.63 37.80
CA GLU A 125 31.37 39.84 38.59
C GLU A 125 30.67 39.16 39.79
N SER A 126 31.11 37.95 40.12
CA SER A 126 30.62 37.14 41.25
C SER A 126 31.78 36.35 41.86
N ARG A 127 31.58 35.69 43.01
CA ARG A 127 32.63 34.90 43.69
C ARG A 127 33.32 33.88 42.76
N ASN A 128 32.56 33.38 41.78
CA ASN A 128 32.96 32.43 40.75
C ASN A 128 33.09 33.03 39.33
N ARG A 129 33.00 34.36 39.14
CA ARG A 129 33.20 35.02 37.84
C ARG A 129 33.96 36.33 38.01
N GLU A 130 35.20 36.37 37.54
CA GLU A 130 36.03 37.59 37.47
C GLU A 130 36.15 38.04 36.01
N PHE A 131 36.04 39.34 35.75
CA PHE A 131 36.12 39.95 34.42
C PHE A 131 37.42 40.76 34.32
N LYS A 132 38.21 40.61 33.24
CA LYS A 132 39.43 41.40 33.05
C LYS A 132 39.51 42.03 31.67
N ARG A 133 39.65 43.37 31.69
CA ARG A 133 39.72 44.21 30.49
C ARG A 133 41.00 43.94 29.69
N GLY A 134 40.88 43.28 28.54
CA GLY A 134 42.01 42.79 27.74
C GLY A 134 42.64 43.82 26.80
N GLY A 135 42.63 45.11 27.13
CA GLY A 135 43.10 46.19 26.25
C GLY A 135 44.62 46.22 26.05
N GLY A 136 45.07 46.73 24.90
CA GLY A 136 46.48 46.92 24.60
C GLY A 136 47.28 45.60 24.59
N ASN A 137 48.42 45.58 25.27
CA ASN A 137 49.31 44.42 25.36
C ASN A 137 48.93 43.40 26.46
N TYR A 138 47.73 43.50 27.06
CA TYR A 138 47.30 42.69 28.21
C TYR A 138 47.64 41.18 28.08
N ALA A 139 47.41 40.60 26.90
CA ALA A 139 47.67 39.19 26.60
C ALA A 139 49.13 38.75 26.78
N TYR A 140 50.09 39.68 26.72
CA TYR A 140 51.53 39.42 26.85
C TYR A 140 52.08 39.90 28.20
N GLU A 141 51.55 41.01 28.73
CA GLU A 141 52.13 41.70 29.89
C GLU A 141 51.42 41.37 31.23
N HIS A 142 50.15 41.01 31.21
CA HIS A 142 49.32 40.88 32.44
C HIS A 142 48.63 39.52 32.55
N LEU A 143 48.21 38.92 31.42
CA LEU A 143 47.51 37.64 31.38
C LEU A 143 48.15 36.55 32.25
N LYS A 144 49.47 36.34 32.14
CA LYS A 144 50.18 35.31 32.92
C LYS A 144 50.06 35.53 34.44
N LYS A 145 50.11 36.79 34.88
CA LYS A 145 49.98 37.16 36.30
C LYS A 145 48.55 36.97 36.78
N ASP A 146 47.58 37.46 36.03
CA ASP A 146 46.18 37.45 36.45
C ASP A 146 45.61 36.03 36.41
N VAL A 147 45.96 35.21 35.39
CA VAL A 147 45.68 33.76 35.41
C VAL A 147 46.24 33.14 36.70
N GLY A 148 47.52 33.37 37.02
CA GLY A 148 48.13 32.84 38.26
C GLY A 148 47.36 33.23 39.53
N VAL A 149 46.97 34.50 39.66
CA VAL A 149 46.23 35.03 40.82
C VAL A 149 44.82 34.48 40.92
N TYR A 150 44.04 34.49 39.83
CA TYR A 150 42.61 34.16 39.86
C TYR A 150 42.36 32.65 39.83
N VAL A 151 43.18 31.87 39.12
CA VAL A 151 43.16 30.41 39.18
C VAL A 151 43.47 29.94 40.62
N CYS A 152 44.45 30.55 41.29
CA CYS A 152 44.67 30.30 42.72
C CYS A 152 43.49 30.76 43.59
N ALA A 153 42.82 31.86 43.26
CA ALA A 153 41.69 32.36 44.04
C ALA A 153 40.48 31.41 44.00
N PHE A 154 40.18 30.81 42.84
CA PHE A 154 39.09 29.84 42.67
C PHE A 154 39.41 28.49 43.34
N LEU A 155 40.63 27.97 43.20
CA LEU A 155 41.07 26.74 43.93
C LEU A 155 40.86 26.87 45.44
N ASN A 156 41.16 28.04 46.00
CA ASN A 156 41.04 28.33 47.43
C ASN A 156 39.63 28.79 47.85
N SER A 157 38.63 28.80 46.95
CA SER A 157 37.23 29.08 47.30
C SER A 157 36.33 27.84 47.33
N GLU A 158 36.87 26.64 47.07
CA GLU A 158 36.15 25.35 46.99
C GLU A 158 34.98 25.32 45.97
N GLU A 159 34.91 26.32 45.09
CA GLU A 159 33.88 26.53 44.07
C GLU A 159 34.55 26.54 42.69
N GLU A 160 33.89 25.97 41.67
CA GLU A 160 34.31 26.17 40.28
C GLU A 160 34.17 27.66 39.92
N GLY A 161 35.11 28.22 39.15
CA GLY A 161 35.10 29.65 38.82
C GLY A 161 35.80 30.00 37.51
N THR A 162 35.26 31.00 36.83
CA THR A 162 35.61 31.43 35.47
C THR A 162 36.31 32.79 35.48
N LEU A 163 37.41 32.90 34.73
CA LEU A 163 38.08 34.16 34.41
C LEU A 163 37.73 34.56 32.96
N PHE A 164 36.92 35.60 32.78
CA PHE A 164 36.64 36.17 31.47
C PHE A 164 37.65 37.26 31.15
N ILE A 165 38.16 37.29 29.92
CA ILE A 165 39.24 38.20 29.50
C ILE A 165 38.82 38.87 28.20
N GLY A 166 38.96 40.19 28.12
CA GLY A 166 38.27 41.00 27.10
C GLY A 166 36.85 41.39 27.51
N VAL A 167 36.57 41.39 28.82
CA VAL A 167 35.29 41.86 29.42
C VAL A 167 35.64 42.90 30.47
N ASN A 168 34.92 44.01 30.50
CA ASN A 168 35.14 45.06 31.51
C ASN A 168 34.39 44.77 32.83
N ASP A 169 34.72 45.54 33.87
CA ASP A 169 34.18 45.37 35.22
C ASP A 169 32.63 45.51 35.28
N ASP A 170 32.02 46.24 34.33
CA ASP A 170 30.56 46.37 34.16
C ASP A 170 29.90 45.15 33.49
N GLY A 171 30.68 44.16 33.06
CA GLY A 171 30.24 42.95 32.36
C GLY A 171 30.03 43.09 30.86
N ILE A 172 30.58 44.16 30.25
CA ILE A 172 30.48 44.43 28.81
C ILE A 172 31.64 43.77 28.06
N VAL A 173 31.33 43.09 26.96
CA VAL A 173 32.32 42.47 26.07
C VAL A 173 33.03 43.53 25.22
N GLU A 174 34.35 43.65 25.40
CA GLU A 174 35.24 44.46 24.55
C GLU A 174 36.09 43.62 23.59
N GLY A 175 36.34 42.35 23.95
CA GLY A 175 37.25 41.45 23.25
C GLY A 175 38.73 41.73 23.49
N ILE A 176 39.57 41.03 22.74
CA ILE A 176 41.04 41.20 22.71
C ILE A 176 41.47 41.09 21.24
N LYS A 177 42.45 41.89 20.81
CA LYS A 177 43.07 41.73 19.50
C LYS A 177 44.02 40.52 19.48
N CYS A 178 43.44 39.34 19.33
CA CYS A 178 44.14 38.08 19.11
C CYS A 178 43.88 37.58 17.69
N GLU A 179 44.92 37.37 16.89
CA GLU A 179 44.82 36.62 15.64
C GLU A 179 44.83 35.12 15.94
N HIS A 180 44.12 34.31 15.16
CA HIS A 180 43.91 32.89 15.47
C HIS A 180 45.23 32.10 15.66
N TRP A 181 46.25 32.37 14.83
CA TRP A 181 47.58 31.75 14.94
C TRP A 181 48.35 32.13 16.23
N LYS A 182 47.90 33.16 16.97
CA LYS A 182 48.48 33.62 18.23
C LYS A 182 47.80 33.00 19.45
N GLU A 183 46.56 32.51 19.34
CA GLU A 183 45.83 31.84 20.44
C GLU A 183 46.64 30.70 21.04
N ASP A 184 47.16 29.86 20.16
CA ASP A 184 47.94 28.66 20.46
C ASP A 184 49.27 29.00 21.17
N LYS A 185 49.88 30.15 20.82
CA LYS A 185 51.02 30.72 21.53
C LYS A 185 50.61 31.27 22.90
N ILE A 186 49.54 32.06 22.97
CA ILE A 186 49.05 32.68 24.21
C ILE A 186 48.67 31.62 25.24
N ARG A 187 48.04 30.53 24.81
CA ARG A 187 47.73 29.38 25.65
C ARG A 187 49.00 28.77 26.26
N ARG A 188 49.97 28.36 25.44
CA ARG A 188 51.21 27.72 25.94
C ARG A 188 52.07 28.65 26.77
N ASP A 189 52.34 29.85 26.25
CA ASP A 189 53.38 30.75 26.76
C ASP A 189 52.91 31.55 27.98
N PHE A 190 51.61 31.84 28.12
CA PHE A 190 51.07 32.63 29.22
C PHE A 190 50.10 31.87 30.13
N ILE A 191 49.13 31.12 29.58
CA ILE A 191 48.09 30.46 30.39
C ILE A 191 48.62 29.17 31.03
N ASP A 192 49.04 28.19 30.22
CA ASP A 192 49.61 26.93 30.68
C ASP A 192 50.90 27.17 31.49
N SER A 193 51.69 28.20 31.14
CA SER A 193 52.91 28.57 31.86
C SER A 193 52.67 29.35 33.16
N ALA A 194 51.49 29.97 33.35
CA ALA A 194 51.03 30.43 34.66
C ALA A 194 50.63 29.23 35.53
N ILE A 195 49.78 28.36 34.98
CA ILE A 195 49.19 27.23 35.70
C ILE A 195 50.28 26.26 36.19
N LYS A 196 51.33 26.01 35.40
CA LYS A 196 52.52 25.21 35.80
C LYS A 196 53.36 25.82 36.94
N THR A 197 53.12 27.06 37.33
CA THR A 197 53.79 27.69 38.51
C THR A 197 52.95 27.60 39.79
N ILE A 198 51.67 27.23 39.68
CA ILE A 198 50.80 26.96 40.82
C ILE A 198 51.26 25.66 41.48
N LYS A 199 51.25 25.61 42.82
CA LYS A 199 51.57 24.41 43.59
C LYS A 199 50.45 24.09 44.60
N PRO A 200 50.10 22.80 44.79
CA PRO A 200 50.58 21.63 44.05
C PRO A 200 50.16 21.63 42.57
N ASP A 201 50.79 20.75 41.79
CA ASP A 201 50.69 20.77 40.32
C ASP A 201 49.28 20.48 39.80
N MET A 202 48.75 21.42 39.03
CA MET A 202 47.46 21.32 38.35
C MET A 202 47.50 20.36 37.15
N PHE A 203 46.60 19.38 37.13
CA PHE A 203 46.42 18.51 35.97
C PHE A 203 45.63 19.23 34.84
N PRO A 204 45.97 19.02 33.55
CA PRO A 204 45.22 19.62 32.43
C PRO A 204 43.73 19.28 32.38
N LYS A 205 43.31 18.13 32.91
CA LYS A 205 41.89 17.77 33.02
C LYS A 205 41.10 18.69 33.99
N ASN A 206 41.81 19.31 34.95
CA ASN A 206 41.23 20.21 35.93
C ASN A 206 41.06 21.64 35.36
N TYR A 207 41.40 21.92 34.09
CA TYR A 207 41.06 23.20 33.50
C TYR A 207 40.76 23.15 31.99
N THR A 208 39.74 23.91 31.59
CA THR A 208 39.41 24.17 30.19
C THR A 208 39.85 25.59 29.83
N VAL A 209 40.39 25.80 28.63
CA VAL A 209 40.66 27.14 28.06
C VAL A 209 39.96 27.22 26.71
N LYS A 210 39.16 28.27 26.47
CA LYS A 210 38.53 28.53 25.17
C LYS A 210 38.87 29.92 24.66
N PHE A 211 39.01 30.03 23.34
CA PHE A 211 39.09 31.29 22.62
C PHE A 211 37.77 31.46 21.86
N THR A 212 36.83 32.21 22.45
CA THR A 212 35.54 32.50 21.83
C THR A 212 35.67 33.80 21.02
N PRO A 213 35.41 33.80 19.70
CA PRO A 213 35.54 35.02 18.90
C PRO A 213 34.52 36.08 19.33
N VAL A 214 34.95 37.33 19.32
CA VAL A 214 34.08 38.50 19.50
C VAL A 214 33.78 39.09 18.13
N CYS A 215 32.50 39.19 17.81
CA CYS A 215 31.96 39.68 16.55
C CYS A 215 31.57 41.15 16.66
N ASP A 216 31.50 41.83 15.52
CA ASP A 216 31.02 43.21 15.44
C ASP A 216 29.51 43.27 15.19
N GLU A 217 28.95 44.47 15.36
CA GLU A 217 27.52 44.73 15.11
C GLU A 217 27.15 44.52 13.62
N ASN A 218 28.10 44.66 12.69
CA ASN A 218 27.86 44.34 11.28
C ASN A 218 27.53 42.85 11.10
N LYS A 219 28.29 41.94 11.71
CA LYS A 219 27.98 40.51 11.69
C LYS A 219 26.64 40.23 12.38
N ARG A 220 26.31 40.91 13.49
CA ARG A 220 24.99 40.79 14.15
C ARG A 220 23.85 41.13 13.20
N ILE A 221 23.95 42.26 12.49
CA ILE A 221 22.97 42.71 11.49
C ILE A 221 22.85 41.71 10.32
N ILE A 222 23.96 41.09 9.91
CA ILE A 222 23.96 40.04 8.87
C ILE A 222 23.27 38.77 9.37
N GLU A 223 23.56 38.30 10.59
CA GLU A 223 22.91 37.11 11.16
C GLU A 223 21.41 37.34 11.40
N GLN A 224 21.01 38.52 11.87
CA GLN A 224 19.60 38.91 12.01
C GLN A 224 18.86 38.90 10.67
N LYS A 225 19.41 39.56 9.63
CA LYS A 225 18.80 39.56 8.28
C LYS A 225 18.71 38.17 7.69
N LEU A 226 19.76 37.35 7.82
CA LEU A 226 19.75 35.97 7.35
C LEU A 226 18.68 35.12 8.05
N GLU A 227 18.42 35.39 9.33
CA GLU A 227 17.38 34.71 10.11
C GLU A 227 15.97 35.22 9.79
N GLU A 228 15.81 36.49 9.41
CA GLU A 228 14.56 37.04 8.85
C GLU A 228 14.27 36.45 7.45
N GLU A 229 15.26 36.41 6.57
CA GLU A 229 15.16 35.80 5.23
C GLU A 229 14.79 34.31 5.30
N LYS A 230 15.41 33.53 6.22
CA LYS A 230 15.01 32.13 6.48
C LYS A 230 13.53 32.01 6.84
N LYS A 231 13.02 32.86 7.74
CA LYS A 231 11.62 32.80 8.21
C LYS A 231 10.64 33.13 7.08
N ILE A 232 10.99 34.08 6.21
CA ILE A 232 10.21 34.39 5.00
C ILE A 232 10.17 33.18 4.05
N ILE A 233 11.32 32.56 3.78
CA ILE A 233 11.40 31.37 2.91
C ILE A 233 10.63 30.18 3.52
N GLU A 234 10.75 29.93 4.83
CA GLU A 234 10.05 28.84 5.51
C GLU A 234 8.53 29.06 5.51
N GLN A 235 8.06 30.32 5.62
CA GLN A 235 6.64 30.65 5.47
C GLN A 235 6.15 30.41 4.03
N GLN A 236 6.88 30.91 3.02
CA GLN A 236 6.54 30.69 1.61
C GLN A 236 6.43 29.20 1.28
N MET A 237 7.39 28.37 1.72
CA MET A 237 7.35 26.92 1.54
C MET A 237 6.13 26.25 2.21
N LYS A 238 5.63 26.77 3.35
CA LYS A 238 4.42 26.28 4.00
C LYS A 238 3.16 26.65 3.21
N GLU A 239 3.09 27.88 2.70
CA GLU A 239 1.97 28.37 1.89
C GLU A 239 1.87 27.62 0.54
N GLU A 240 3.00 27.33 -0.10
CA GLU A 240 3.08 26.47 -1.29
C GLU A 240 2.61 25.04 -1.00
N GLN A 241 3.07 24.42 0.10
CA GLN A 241 2.65 23.07 0.49
C GLN A 241 1.15 22.98 0.79
N ILE A 242 0.57 23.99 1.45
CA ILE A 242 -0.88 24.08 1.67
C ILE A 242 -1.62 24.17 0.33
N THR A 243 -1.15 25.02 -0.58
CA THR A 243 -1.74 25.21 -1.91
C THR A 243 -1.68 23.94 -2.76
N LEU A 244 -0.55 23.22 -2.73
CA LEU A 244 -0.39 21.95 -3.44
C LEU A 244 -1.30 20.86 -2.85
N LYS A 245 -1.41 20.77 -1.52
CA LYS A 245 -2.30 19.82 -0.86
C LYS A 245 -3.77 20.06 -1.20
N GLN A 246 -4.21 21.32 -1.26
CA GLN A 246 -5.57 21.69 -1.69
C GLN A 246 -5.86 21.24 -3.13
N LYS A 247 -4.92 21.44 -4.07
CA LYS A 247 -5.06 20.98 -5.46
C LYS A 247 -5.18 19.46 -5.56
N MET A 248 -4.33 18.70 -4.86
CA MET A 248 -4.39 17.23 -4.88
C MET A 248 -5.72 16.68 -4.35
N GLU A 249 -6.30 17.29 -3.30
CA GLU A 249 -7.60 16.86 -2.78
C GLU A 249 -8.74 17.18 -3.76
N GLN A 250 -8.69 18.33 -4.45
CA GLN A 250 -9.64 18.68 -5.51
C GLN A 250 -9.55 17.74 -6.71
N GLU A 251 -8.34 17.41 -7.17
CA GLU A 251 -8.13 16.44 -8.27
C GLU A 251 -8.62 15.03 -7.90
N LYS A 252 -8.41 14.61 -6.65
CA LYS A 252 -8.92 13.36 -6.10
C LYS A 252 -10.45 13.34 -6.06
N GLU A 253 -11.11 14.40 -5.58
CA GLU A 253 -12.58 14.50 -5.57
C GLU A 253 -13.15 14.42 -7.00
N ILE A 254 -12.55 15.13 -7.96
CA ILE A 254 -12.92 15.08 -9.38
C ILE A 254 -12.74 13.68 -9.96
N LEU A 255 -11.72 12.92 -9.54
CA LEU A 255 -11.50 11.54 -9.97
C LEU A 255 -12.53 10.58 -9.36
N GLU A 256 -12.85 10.73 -8.07
CA GLU A 256 -13.85 9.92 -7.37
C GLU A 256 -15.26 10.12 -7.96
N GLN A 257 -15.65 11.37 -8.24
CA GLN A 257 -16.89 11.70 -8.96
C GLN A 257 -16.96 11.06 -10.36
N LYS A 258 -15.85 11.02 -11.10
CA LYS A 258 -15.79 10.33 -12.42
C LYS A 258 -15.94 8.81 -12.30
N MET A 259 -15.27 8.18 -11.33
CA MET A 259 -15.38 6.74 -11.12
C MET A 259 -16.81 6.31 -10.77
N GLU A 260 -17.53 7.06 -9.94
CA GLU A 260 -18.92 6.75 -9.59
C GLU A 260 -19.88 6.98 -10.79
N GLN A 261 -19.60 7.96 -11.66
CA GLN A 261 -20.31 8.12 -12.93
C GLN A 261 -20.07 6.93 -13.88
N GLU A 262 -18.82 6.48 -14.05
CA GLU A 262 -18.52 5.30 -14.88
C GLU A 262 -19.13 4.02 -14.32
N LYS A 263 -19.10 3.84 -13.00
CA LYS A 263 -19.74 2.72 -12.28
C LYS A 263 -21.25 2.71 -12.47
N THR A 264 -21.94 3.84 -12.30
CA THR A 264 -23.40 3.90 -12.53
C THR A 264 -23.77 3.68 -13.99
N ILE A 265 -22.96 4.13 -14.96
CA ILE A 265 -23.11 3.79 -16.38
C ILE A 265 -22.90 2.28 -16.62
N ALA A 266 -21.92 1.65 -15.97
CA ALA A 266 -21.68 0.21 -16.06
C ALA A 266 -22.84 -0.62 -15.48
N GLU A 267 -23.38 -0.23 -14.32
CA GLU A 267 -24.58 -0.86 -13.74
C GLU A 267 -25.79 -0.76 -14.67
N GLN A 268 -26.02 0.39 -15.31
CA GLN A 268 -27.10 0.54 -16.29
C GLN A 268 -26.91 -0.37 -17.52
N LYS A 269 -25.66 -0.55 -17.99
CA LYS A 269 -25.33 -1.50 -19.06
C LYS A 269 -25.59 -2.95 -18.62
N ILE A 270 -25.21 -3.34 -17.40
CA ILE A 270 -25.49 -4.68 -16.85
C ILE A 270 -27.01 -4.91 -16.77
N ARG A 271 -27.78 -4.01 -16.14
CA ARG A 271 -29.24 -4.13 -16.01
C ARG A 271 -29.99 -4.17 -17.35
N THR A 272 -29.42 -3.60 -18.43
CA THR A 272 -30.00 -3.70 -19.78
C THR A 272 -29.59 -4.97 -20.51
N MET A 273 -28.40 -5.53 -20.25
CA MET A 273 -28.00 -6.86 -20.72
C MET A 273 -28.81 -7.97 -20.05
N GLU A 274 -29.01 -7.94 -18.73
CA GLU A 274 -29.83 -8.90 -17.98
C GLU A 274 -31.28 -8.96 -18.51
N LYS A 275 -31.88 -7.79 -18.81
CA LYS A 275 -33.21 -7.72 -19.44
C LYS A 275 -33.23 -8.37 -20.83
N ARG A 276 -32.20 -8.13 -21.65
CA ARG A 276 -32.06 -8.79 -22.97
C ARG A 276 -31.90 -10.30 -22.82
N GLU A 277 -31.06 -10.75 -21.89
CA GLU A 277 -30.83 -12.17 -21.62
C GLU A 277 -32.11 -12.88 -21.14
N LYS A 278 -32.89 -12.26 -20.25
CA LYS A 278 -34.19 -12.77 -19.83
C LYS A 278 -35.16 -12.91 -21.01
N ASN A 279 -35.20 -11.91 -21.89
CA ASN A 279 -36.04 -11.96 -23.10
C ASN A 279 -35.56 -13.05 -24.09
N PHE A 280 -34.25 -13.23 -24.27
CA PHE A 280 -33.70 -14.32 -25.09
C PHE A 280 -33.99 -15.71 -24.48
N LYS A 281 -33.86 -15.88 -23.16
CA LYS A 281 -34.22 -17.11 -22.45
C LYS A 281 -35.71 -17.46 -22.62
N GLN A 282 -36.59 -16.46 -22.55
CA GLN A 282 -38.02 -16.64 -22.84
C GLN A 282 -38.24 -17.05 -24.30
N HIS A 283 -37.66 -16.34 -25.27
CA HIS A 283 -37.81 -16.66 -26.69
C HIS A 283 -37.28 -18.07 -27.04
N ILE A 284 -36.17 -18.51 -26.43
CA ILE A 284 -35.65 -19.87 -26.57
C ILE A 284 -36.60 -20.92 -25.97
N TYR A 285 -37.28 -20.61 -24.86
CA TYR A 285 -38.30 -21.48 -24.28
C TYR A 285 -39.52 -21.62 -25.19
N ASP A 286 -40.01 -20.51 -25.75
CA ASP A 286 -41.15 -20.50 -26.66
C ASP A 286 -40.84 -21.23 -27.98
N LEU A 287 -39.66 -21.01 -28.56
CA LEU A 287 -39.17 -21.77 -29.72
C LEU A 287 -39.06 -23.27 -29.43
N LYS A 288 -38.59 -23.68 -28.25
CA LYS A 288 -38.57 -25.10 -27.85
C LYS A 288 -39.98 -25.70 -27.75
N LYS A 289 -40.94 -24.94 -27.23
CA LYS A 289 -42.34 -25.34 -27.13
C LYS A 289 -42.97 -25.52 -28.52
N ASP A 290 -42.67 -24.64 -29.47
CA ASP A 290 -43.17 -24.77 -30.84
C ASP A 290 -42.49 -25.89 -31.63
N ILE A 291 -41.17 -26.09 -31.46
CA ILE A 291 -40.47 -27.27 -32.00
C ILE A 291 -41.08 -28.58 -31.45
N GLN A 292 -41.50 -28.60 -30.18
CA GLN A 292 -42.16 -29.77 -29.60
C GLN A 292 -43.52 -30.04 -30.25
N LYS A 293 -44.37 -29.02 -30.45
CA LYS A 293 -45.63 -29.16 -31.20
C LYS A 293 -45.40 -29.68 -32.62
N PHE A 294 -44.40 -29.14 -33.33
CA PHE A 294 -44.08 -29.58 -34.69
C PHE A 294 -43.61 -31.03 -34.75
N LYS A 295 -42.88 -31.51 -33.72
CA LYS A 295 -42.54 -32.94 -33.59
C LYS A 295 -43.77 -33.81 -33.34
N GLU A 296 -44.69 -33.36 -32.49
CA GLU A 296 -45.94 -34.08 -32.20
C GLU A 296 -46.81 -34.18 -33.47
N GLN A 297 -46.98 -33.09 -34.21
CA GLN A 297 -47.66 -33.05 -35.51
C GLN A 297 -46.97 -33.93 -36.56
N HIS A 298 -45.64 -33.87 -36.67
CA HIS A 298 -44.91 -34.72 -37.61
C HIS A 298 -45.07 -36.22 -37.27
N ASN A 299 -45.08 -36.56 -35.97
CA ASN A 299 -45.27 -37.94 -35.52
C ASN A 299 -46.68 -38.45 -35.84
N THR A 300 -47.74 -37.64 -35.68
CA THR A 300 -49.10 -38.04 -36.11
C THR A 300 -49.14 -38.24 -37.62
N THR A 301 -48.63 -37.30 -38.43
CA THR A 301 -48.59 -37.45 -39.90
C THR A 301 -47.76 -38.66 -40.35
N THR A 302 -46.72 -39.03 -39.60
CA THR A 302 -45.93 -40.25 -39.87
C THR A 302 -46.71 -41.53 -39.55
N ALA A 303 -47.49 -41.53 -38.45
CA ALA A 303 -48.39 -42.64 -38.12
C ALA A 303 -49.54 -42.78 -39.13
N ASP A 304 -50.14 -41.67 -39.55
CA ASP A 304 -51.17 -41.62 -40.60
C ASP A 304 -50.65 -42.19 -41.92
N LYS A 305 -49.41 -41.85 -42.30
CA LYS A 305 -48.74 -42.41 -43.49
C LYS A 305 -48.51 -43.92 -43.36
N ALA A 306 -48.03 -44.40 -42.21
CA ALA A 306 -47.82 -45.83 -41.98
C ALA A 306 -49.15 -46.64 -42.02
N ALA A 307 -50.23 -46.07 -41.47
CA ALA A 307 -51.56 -46.68 -41.55
C ALA A 307 -52.12 -46.70 -42.99
N LEU A 308 -51.77 -45.71 -43.82
CA LEU A 308 -52.11 -45.68 -45.24
C LEU A 308 -51.31 -46.73 -46.04
N GLU A 309 -50.01 -46.87 -45.77
CA GLU A 309 -49.14 -47.88 -46.41
C GLU A 309 -49.60 -49.32 -46.07
N GLN A 310 -50.00 -49.58 -44.82
CA GLN A 310 -50.63 -50.86 -44.44
C GLN A 310 -51.94 -51.11 -45.21
N ARG A 311 -52.81 -50.11 -45.34
CA ARG A 311 -54.04 -50.22 -46.14
C ARG A 311 -53.78 -50.50 -47.61
N ILE A 312 -52.77 -49.89 -48.22
CA ILE A 312 -52.37 -50.18 -49.59
C ILE A 312 -51.94 -51.66 -49.71
N THR A 313 -51.11 -52.13 -48.78
CA THR A 313 -50.63 -53.53 -48.77
C THR A 313 -51.77 -54.55 -48.66
N VAL A 314 -52.78 -54.28 -47.81
CA VAL A 314 -53.98 -55.13 -47.69
C VAL A 314 -54.80 -55.12 -48.98
N ASN A 315 -55.07 -53.95 -49.56
CA ASN A 315 -55.80 -53.84 -50.82
C ASN A 315 -55.08 -54.54 -51.99
N GLU A 316 -53.74 -54.56 -51.99
CA GLU A 316 -52.95 -55.29 -52.99
C GLU A 316 -53.03 -56.81 -52.80
N GLN A 317 -53.08 -57.30 -51.55
CA GLN A 317 -53.31 -58.71 -51.26
C GLN A 317 -54.73 -59.16 -51.66
N GLU A 318 -55.77 -58.40 -51.32
CA GLU A 318 -57.15 -58.66 -51.77
C GLU A 318 -57.25 -58.70 -53.30
N LYS A 319 -56.55 -57.80 -54.00
CA LYS A 319 -56.50 -57.75 -55.46
C LYS A 319 -55.82 -58.99 -56.08
N ILE A 320 -54.77 -59.52 -55.44
CA ILE A 320 -54.10 -60.76 -55.86
C ILE A 320 -55.04 -61.97 -55.65
N GLU A 321 -55.75 -62.03 -54.52
CA GLU A 321 -56.68 -63.12 -54.23
C GLU A 321 -57.89 -63.11 -55.18
N LEU A 322 -58.44 -61.93 -55.49
CA LEU A 322 -59.47 -61.76 -56.52
C LEU A 322 -58.98 -62.18 -57.92
N ALA A 323 -57.73 -61.89 -58.27
CA ALA A 323 -57.14 -62.32 -59.54
C ALA A 323 -57.02 -63.85 -59.62
N ARG A 324 -56.53 -64.51 -58.55
CA ARG A 324 -56.45 -65.98 -58.48
C ARG A 324 -57.84 -66.62 -58.57
N ARG A 325 -58.84 -66.02 -57.95
CA ARG A 325 -60.23 -66.51 -58.00
C ARG A 325 -60.88 -66.33 -59.37
N ALA A 326 -60.49 -65.30 -60.13
CA ALA A 326 -60.90 -65.15 -61.54
C ALA A 326 -60.21 -66.20 -62.44
N GLU A 327 -58.94 -66.52 -62.19
CA GLU A 327 -58.22 -67.58 -62.88
C GLU A 327 -58.80 -68.98 -62.57
N GLU A 328 -59.20 -69.25 -61.33
CA GLU A 328 -59.94 -70.47 -60.94
C GLU A 328 -61.26 -70.60 -61.73
N LEU A 329 -62.04 -69.53 -61.83
CA LEU A 329 -63.31 -69.50 -62.58
C LEU A 329 -63.12 -69.67 -64.09
N GLU A 330 -62.09 -69.08 -64.68
CA GLU A 330 -61.80 -69.23 -66.12
C GLU A 330 -61.31 -70.66 -66.45
N ASN A 331 -60.57 -71.30 -65.54
CA ASN A 331 -60.20 -72.72 -65.64
C ASN A 331 -61.41 -73.66 -65.46
N GLU A 332 -62.34 -73.34 -64.57
CA GLU A 332 -63.59 -74.09 -64.40
C GLU A 332 -64.51 -73.95 -65.63
N LYS A 333 -64.60 -72.73 -66.19
CA LYS A 333 -65.25 -72.46 -67.48
C LYS A 333 -64.64 -73.28 -68.63
N MET A 334 -63.31 -73.30 -68.78
CA MET A 334 -62.66 -74.13 -69.82
C MET A 334 -62.96 -75.63 -69.67
N ARG A 335 -63.07 -76.14 -68.43
CA ARG A 335 -63.52 -77.52 -68.19
C ARG A 335 -64.95 -77.77 -68.66
N LEU A 336 -65.87 -76.84 -68.36
CA LEU A 336 -67.26 -76.93 -68.80
C LEU A 336 -67.39 -76.81 -70.33
N GLU A 337 -66.62 -75.93 -70.97
CA GLU A 337 -66.57 -75.81 -72.43
C GLU A 337 -66.07 -77.11 -73.10
N HIS A 338 -64.99 -77.71 -72.58
CA HIS A 338 -64.51 -79.02 -73.04
C HIS A 338 -65.53 -80.15 -72.81
N GLN A 339 -66.31 -80.10 -71.73
CA GLN A 339 -67.36 -81.08 -71.44
C GLN A 339 -68.58 -80.93 -72.38
N ILE A 340 -68.88 -79.69 -72.81
CA ILE A 340 -69.87 -79.37 -73.85
C ILE A 340 -69.38 -79.80 -75.24
N GLU A 341 -68.08 -79.68 -75.53
CA GLU A 341 -67.49 -80.14 -76.81
C GLU A 341 -67.51 -81.67 -76.90
N TYR A 342 -67.09 -82.38 -75.84
CA TYR A 342 -67.14 -83.84 -75.77
C TYR A 342 -68.57 -84.38 -76.00
N THR A 343 -69.57 -83.79 -75.34
CA THR A 343 -70.98 -84.22 -75.51
C THR A 343 -71.55 -83.86 -76.89
N LYS A 344 -71.08 -82.80 -77.57
CA LYS A 344 -71.39 -82.58 -79.00
C LYS A 344 -70.83 -83.70 -79.87
N THR A 345 -69.58 -84.14 -79.64
CA THR A 345 -68.97 -85.20 -80.46
C THR A 345 -69.66 -86.55 -80.32
N GLU A 346 -70.15 -86.92 -79.13
CA GLU A 346 -70.98 -88.13 -78.96
C GLU A 346 -72.32 -88.03 -79.74
N VAL A 347 -72.93 -86.85 -79.80
CA VAL A 347 -74.17 -86.59 -80.55
C VAL A 347 -73.97 -86.66 -82.08
N GLU A 348 -72.79 -86.30 -82.60
CA GLU A 348 -72.49 -86.45 -84.04
C GLU A 348 -72.06 -87.86 -84.43
N GLN A 349 -71.29 -88.57 -83.58
CA GLN A 349 -70.96 -89.99 -83.79
C GLN A 349 -72.23 -90.87 -83.73
N SER A 350 -73.21 -90.51 -82.92
CA SER A 350 -74.53 -91.15 -82.90
C SER A 350 -75.34 -91.00 -84.21
N LYS A 351 -74.99 -90.06 -85.09
CA LYS A 351 -75.68 -89.82 -86.38
C LYS A 351 -75.04 -90.53 -87.57
N THR A 352 -73.86 -91.12 -87.42
CA THR A 352 -73.07 -91.70 -88.54
C THR A 352 -73.11 -93.23 -88.62
N MET A 353 -73.98 -93.88 -87.81
CA MET A 353 -74.14 -95.35 -87.74
C MET A 353 -75.53 -95.86 -88.16
N SER A 354 -76.34 -95.07 -88.88
CA SER A 354 -77.70 -95.45 -89.29
C SER A 354 -78.03 -95.05 -90.73
N SER A 355 -77.24 -95.52 -91.69
CA SER A 355 -77.51 -95.40 -93.13
C SER A 355 -77.15 -96.72 -93.83
N GLY A 356 -78.15 -97.53 -94.19
CA GLY A 356 -77.90 -98.85 -94.80
C GLY A 356 -79.11 -99.76 -95.06
N VAL A 357 -80.35 -99.25 -95.03
CA VAL A 357 -81.59 -100.01 -95.35
C VAL A 357 -82.57 -99.05 -96.06
N ASP A 358 -83.42 -99.59 -96.95
CA ASP A 358 -84.56 -98.94 -97.61
C ASP A 358 -84.30 -97.76 -98.58
N GLU A 359 -83.43 -97.96 -99.57
CA GLU A 359 -83.63 -97.27 -100.87
C GLU A 359 -84.90 -97.78 -101.60
N ASP A 360 -85.40 -98.99 -101.26
CA ASP A 360 -86.58 -99.61 -101.89
C ASP A 360 -87.90 -98.83 -101.68
N ARG A 361 -88.01 -97.98 -100.64
CA ARG A 361 -89.24 -97.19 -100.41
C ARG A 361 -89.53 -96.20 -101.55
N LYS A 362 -88.51 -95.80 -102.32
CA LYS A 362 -88.65 -94.83 -103.44
C LYS A 362 -89.47 -95.33 -104.63
N LEU A 363 -89.81 -96.61 -104.69
CA LEU A 363 -90.59 -97.22 -105.78
C LEU A 363 -92.08 -97.44 -105.47
N LEU A 364 -92.53 -97.20 -104.23
CA LEU A 364 -93.90 -97.54 -103.82
C LEU A 364 -94.85 -96.34 -103.74
N GLU A 365 -94.39 -95.19 -103.26
CA GLU A 365 -95.26 -94.03 -103.03
C GLU A 365 -95.68 -93.34 -104.35
N GLN A 366 -94.87 -93.45 -105.41
CA GLN A 366 -95.23 -92.99 -106.76
C GLN A 366 -96.30 -93.88 -107.46
N HIS A 367 -96.75 -94.97 -106.83
CA HIS A 367 -97.81 -95.84 -107.36
C HIS A 367 -99.19 -95.59 -106.73
N VAL A 368 -99.30 -94.67 -105.76
CA VAL A 368 -100.54 -94.45 -104.98
C VAL A 368 -101.26 -93.15 -105.36
N GLU A 369 -100.54 -92.05 -105.58
CA GLU A 369 -101.18 -90.78 -106.00
C GLU A 369 -101.74 -90.84 -107.43
N ASP A 370 -101.15 -91.65 -108.32
CA ASP A 370 -101.62 -91.86 -109.70
C ASP A 370 -102.97 -92.61 -109.80
N MET A 371 -103.51 -93.14 -108.69
CA MET A 371 -104.85 -93.76 -108.64
C MET A 371 -105.97 -92.80 -108.20
N TYR A 372 -105.66 -91.71 -107.49
CA TYR A 372 -106.64 -90.81 -106.88
C TYR A 372 -106.19 -89.34 -107.06
N LEU A 373 -106.72 -88.54 -108.00
CA LEU A 373 -108.06 -88.61 -108.63
C LEU A 373 -107.99 -88.68 -110.17
N LYS A 374 -108.11 -89.91 -110.72
CA LYS A 374 -108.62 -90.09 -112.09
C LYS A 374 -110.15 -90.06 -112.12
N LYS A 375 -110.76 -89.08 -111.45
CA LYS A 375 -112.22 -88.92 -111.38
C LYS A 375 -112.64 -87.50 -111.00
N ASN A 376 -113.25 -86.82 -111.96
CA ASN A 376 -114.02 -85.58 -111.87
C ASN A 376 -113.21 -84.29 -111.54
N LEU A 377 -113.36 -83.18 -112.27
CA LEU A 377 -114.26 -82.89 -113.40
C LEU A 377 -113.49 -82.45 -114.65
N GLU A 378 -114.00 -82.90 -115.80
CA GLU A 378 -113.98 -82.10 -117.01
C GLU A 378 -114.86 -80.87 -116.76
N ASP A 379 -114.30 -79.66 -116.78
CA ASP A 379 -114.88 -78.54 -117.54
C ASP A 379 -114.04 -77.25 -117.48
N ILE A 380 -113.86 -76.65 -118.67
CA ILE A 380 -113.84 -75.20 -118.97
C ILE A 380 -112.69 -74.38 -118.32
N GLU A 381 -111.66 -73.97 -119.08
CA GLU A 381 -111.61 -72.84 -120.05
C GLU A 381 -111.41 -71.44 -119.41
N PRO A 382 -110.79 -70.46 -120.12
CA PRO A 382 -109.83 -69.56 -119.47
C PRO A 382 -110.34 -68.11 -119.34
N HIS A 383 -110.68 -67.66 -118.11
CA HIS A 383 -111.16 -66.29 -117.94
C HIS A 383 -110.75 -65.53 -116.66
N GLU A 384 -109.46 -65.52 -116.29
CA GLU A 384 -108.94 -64.47 -115.40
C GLU A 384 -107.55 -63.92 -115.77
N ARG A 385 -107.37 -63.58 -117.05
CA ARG A 385 -106.29 -62.69 -117.54
C ARG A 385 -106.50 -61.23 -117.09
N MET A 386 -106.53 -60.95 -115.78
CA MET A 386 -106.30 -59.60 -115.23
C MET A 386 -106.10 -59.64 -113.71
N ARG A 387 -105.23 -58.75 -113.20
CA ARG A 387 -104.87 -58.58 -111.78
C ARG A 387 -104.14 -59.76 -111.12
N LEU A 388 -102.80 -59.78 -111.25
CA LEU A 388 -101.88 -59.81 -110.09
C LEU A 388 -100.39 -59.70 -110.47
N GLU A 389 -100.01 -59.85 -111.74
CA GLU A 389 -98.67 -59.48 -112.21
C GLU A 389 -98.50 -57.95 -112.32
N LYS A 390 -97.94 -57.31 -111.27
CA LYS A 390 -97.09 -56.08 -111.30
C LYS A 390 -96.78 -55.48 -109.90
N GLN A 391 -96.22 -56.26 -108.96
CA GLN A 391 -95.76 -55.64 -107.68
C GLN A 391 -94.56 -56.30 -106.96
N THR A 392 -93.73 -57.08 -107.67
CA THR A 392 -92.63 -57.87 -107.07
C THR A 392 -91.24 -57.61 -107.70
N ASN A 393 -90.99 -56.39 -108.20
CA ASN A 393 -89.64 -55.97 -108.60
C ASN A 393 -89.44 -54.45 -108.42
N GLY A 394 -88.29 -54.06 -107.83
CA GLY A 394 -87.80 -52.67 -107.90
C GLY A 394 -87.84 -51.82 -106.63
N ARG A 395 -87.09 -52.18 -105.58
CA ARG A 395 -86.30 -51.20 -104.79
C ARG A 395 -85.18 -51.86 -104.00
N GLN A 396 -83.95 -51.51 -104.35
CA GLN A 396 -82.74 -52.00 -103.67
C GLN A 396 -82.57 -51.27 -102.34
N ASN A 397 -82.65 -52.00 -101.22
CA ASN A 397 -82.31 -51.47 -99.90
C ASN A 397 -80.77 -51.36 -99.76
N LEU A 398 -80.21 -50.25 -100.24
CA LEU A 398 -78.83 -49.88 -99.91
C LEU A 398 -78.70 -49.49 -98.43
N GLN A 399 -77.55 -49.84 -97.85
CA GLN A 399 -76.99 -49.22 -96.63
C GLN A 399 -77.85 -49.27 -95.35
N LYS A 400 -78.00 -50.46 -94.76
CA LYS A 400 -78.03 -50.62 -93.29
C LYS A 400 -77.65 -52.04 -92.86
N LYS A 401 -76.87 -52.12 -91.76
CA LYS A 401 -76.41 -53.35 -91.05
C LYS A 401 -75.54 -54.33 -91.85
N THR A 402 -74.22 -54.19 -91.69
CA THR A 402 -73.28 -55.34 -91.50
C THR A 402 -71.93 -54.80 -91.03
N LYS A 403 -71.21 -55.59 -90.21
CA LYS A 403 -69.89 -55.28 -89.59
C LYS A 403 -69.96 -54.16 -88.53
N GLU A 404 -69.64 -54.35 -87.26
CA GLU A 404 -69.04 -55.50 -86.54
C GLU A 404 -67.60 -55.86 -86.94
N LYS A 405 -66.71 -55.95 -85.94
CA LYS A 405 -65.24 -56.12 -86.04
C LYS A 405 -64.48 -54.92 -86.65
N GLN A 406 -64.00 -54.05 -85.78
CA GLN A 406 -62.70 -54.33 -85.15
C GLN A 406 -62.93 -54.59 -83.66
#